data_AF-A0A7C1IY84-F1
#
_entry.id   AF-A0A7C1IY84-F1
#
_cell.length_a   1.000
_cell.length_b   1.000
_cell.length_c   1.000
_cell.angle_alpha   90.00
_cell.angle_beta   90.00
_cell.angle_gamma   90.00
#
_symmetry.space_group_name_H-M   'P 1'
#
loop_
_entity.id
_entity.type
_entity.pdbx_description
1 polymer ?
#
loop_
_entity_poly.entity_id
_entity_poly.type
_entity_poly.pdbx_seq_one_letter_code
_entity_poly.pdbx_strand_id
1 'polypeptide(L)'
;MQTVRRRPLPRWAHYPAAVLLICDDDGISSLRGVNAVIGGNEPRGPRYTFALGVAFAALIFDVHGENPTGESLVAVTDRARRHYVEQYTIMQGG
;
A
#
# COMPACT_ATOMS: atom_id res chain seq x y z
N MET A 1 -1.78 13.49 10.54
CA MET A 1 -0.89 13.22 9.39
C MET A 1 -0.67 14.46 8.55
N GLN A 2 0.48 15.14 8.71
CA GLN A 2 0.80 16.40 8.01
C GLN A 2 1.77 16.20 6.83
N THR A 3 2.33 14.99 6.70
CA THR A 3 3.31 14.58 5.69
C THR A 3 2.70 14.37 4.29
N VAL A 4 1.40 14.05 4.19
CA VAL A 4 0.71 13.82 2.91
C VAL A 4 0.51 15.09 2.09
N ARG A 5 0.40 16.26 2.75
CA ARG A 5 0.05 17.54 2.08
C ARG A 5 1.23 18.39 1.61
N ARG A 6 2.47 18.07 2.04
CA ARG A 6 3.67 18.89 1.73
C ARG A 6 4.57 18.31 0.65
N ARG A 7 4.42 17.02 0.31
CA ARG A 7 5.03 16.38 -0.87
C ARG A 7 4.04 15.35 -1.42
N PRO A 8 3.44 15.59 -2.60
CA PRO A 8 2.59 14.59 -3.20
C PRO A 8 3.42 13.32 -3.44
N LEU A 9 2.85 12.18 -3.07
CA LEU A 9 3.52 10.91 -3.29
C LEU A 9 3.58 10.64 -4.79
N PRO A 10 4.66 10.04 -5.31
CA PRO A 10 4.64 9.57 -6.68
C PRO A 10 3.57 8.50 -6.83
N ARG A 11 2.89 8.46 -7.98
CA ARG A 11 1.71 7.60 -8.22
C ARG A 11 1.93 6.13 -7.86
N TRP A 12 3.13 5.60 -8.06
CA TRP A 12 3.46 4.22 -7.73
C TRP A 12 3.41 3.94 -6.21
N ALA A 13 3.70 4.94 -5.37
CA ALA A 13 3.79 4.80 -3.93
C ALA A 13 2.42 4.85 -3.23
N HIS A 14 1.34 5.19 -3.95
CA HIS A 14 0.01 5.30 -3.34
C HIS A 14 -0.47 3.99 -2.74
N TYR A 15 -0.25 2.86 -3.43
CA TYR A 15 -0.67 1.55 -2.93
C TYR A 15 0.14 1.09 -1.71
N PRO A 16 1.49 1.10 -1.72
CA PRO A 16 2.28 0.79 -0.52
C PRO A 16 1.95 1.70 0.66
N ALA A 17 1.79 3.01 0.44
CA ALA A 17 1.43 3.94 1.50
C ALA A 17 0.04 3.64 2.06
N ALA A 18 -0.96 3.41 1.20
CA ALA A 18 -2.31 3.05 1.62
C ALA A 18 -2.35 1.72 2.37
N VAL A 19 -1.58 0.71 1.95
CA VAL A 19 -1.45 -0.57 2.66
C VAL A 19 -0.86 -0.36 4.05
N LEU A 20 0.19 0.46 4.17
CA LEU A 20 0.79 0.78 5.47
C LEU A 20 -0.25 1.39 6.43
N LEU A 21 -1.04 2.36 5.94
CA LEU A 21 -2.11 2.98 6.71
C LEU A 21 -3.15 1.96 7.17
N ILE A 22 -3.59 1.10 6.25
CA ILE A 22 -4.58 0.07 6.54
C ILE A 22 -4.07 -0.95 7.56
N CYS A 23 -2.80 -1.36 7.48
CA CYS A 23 -2.20 -2.27 8.45
C CYS A 23 -2.00 -1.61 9.81
N ASP A 24 -1.72 -0.31 9.86
CA ASP A 24 -1.64 0.48 11.11
C ASP A 24 -3.02 0.60 11.76
N ASP A 25 -4.05 0.94 10.97
CA ASP A 25 -5.45 1.04 11.42
C ASP A 25 -5.98 -0.29 12.00
N ASP A 26 -5.54 -1.43 11.44
CA ASP A 26 -5.91 -2.77 11.90
C ASP A 26 -5.04 -3.27 13.08
N GLY A 27 -4.04 -2.50 13.53
CA GLY A 27 -3.11 -2.91 14.59
C GLY A 27 -2.14 -4.02 14.20
N ILE A 28 -2.02 -4.32 12.89
CA ILE A 28 -1.12 -5.33 12.33
C ILE A 28 0.31 -4.77 12.23
N SER A 29 0.44 -3.47 11.94
CA SER A 29 1.72 -2.80 11.75
C SER A 29 2.05 -1.91 12.96
N SER A 30 3.24 -2.11 13.54
CA SER A 30 3.89 -1.11 14.42
C SER A 30 5.18 -0.56 13.80
N LEU A 31 5.25 -0.55 12.46
CA LEU A 31 6.49 -0.23 11.74
C LEU A 31 6.92 1.22 11.97
N ARG A 32 8.11 1.38 12.55
CA ARG A 32 8.78 2.68 12.68
C ARG A 32 9.36 3.17 11.35
N GLY A 33 9.49 2.29 10.36
CA GLY A 33 9.98 2.58 9.02
C GLY A 33 10.43 1.31 8.30
N VAL A 34 10.50 1.37 6.97
CA VAL A 34 10.98 0.26 6.13
C VAL A 34 11.77 0.80 4.95
N ASN A 35 12.92 0.18 4.67
CA ASN A 35 13.66 0.38 3.42
C ASN A 35 13.48 -0.89 2.59
N ALA A 36 12.72 -0.79 1.50
CA ALA A 36 12.42 -1.93 0.63
C ALA A 36 12.62 -1.56 -0.84
N VAL A 37 13.05 -2.55 -1.63
CA VAL A 37 13.08 -2.48 -3.09
C VAL A 37 12.14 -3.55 -3.61
N ILE A 38 11.14 -3.15 -4.39
CA ILE A 38 10.22 -4.08 -5.03
C ILE A 38 10.43 -4.02 -6.54
N GLY A 39 10.77 -5.16 -7.12
CA GLY A 39 10.93 -5.36 -8.55
C GLY A 39 9.83 -6.26 -9.10
N GLY A 40 9.44 -6.06 -10.35
CA GLY A 40 8.50 -6.92 -11.05
C GLY A 40 8.67 -6.80 -12.56
N ASN A 41 8.33 -7.86 -13.28
CA ASN A 41 8.47 -7.93 -14.75
C ASN A 41 7.20 -7.49 -15.49
N GLU A 42 6.14 -7.15 -14.76
CA GLU A 42 4.87 -6.75 -15.35
C GLU A 42 4.95 -5.31 -15.93
N PRO A 43 4.33 -5.03 -17.08
CA PRO A 43 4.30 -3.69 -17.63
C PRO A 43 3.71 -2.66 -16.65
N ARG A 44 4.25 -1.44 -16.68
CA ARG A 44 3.75 -0.35 -15.83
C ARG A 44 2.27 -0.08 -16.12
N GLY A 45 1.46 0.02 -15.07
CA GLY A 45 0.03 0.28 -15.18
C GLY A 45 -0.73 -0.04 -13.89
N PRO A 46 -2.08 0.05 -13.91
CA PRO A 46 -2.92 -0.20 -12.73
C PRO A 46 -2.68 -1.56 -12.10
N ARG A 47 -2.51 -2.59 -12.93
CA ARG A 47 -2.25 -3.97 -12.48
C ARG A 47 -0.91 -4.08 -11.74
N TYR A 48 0.16 -3.50 -12.31
CA TYR A 48 1.47 -3.42 -11.65
C TYR A 48 1.39 -2.68 -10.31
N THR A 49 0.69 -1.54 -10.25
CA THR A 49 0.59 -0.77 -8.99
C THR A 49 -0.25 -1.49 -7.93
N PHE A 50 -1.27 -2.24 -8.34
CA PHE A 50 -2.03 -3.09 -7.42
C PHE A 50 -1.17 -4.24 -6.90
N ALA A 51 -0.47 -4.94 -7.80
CA ALA A 51 0.47 -6.01 -7.45
C ALA A 51 1.57 -5.52 -6.50
N LEU A 52 2.03 -4.28 -6.67
CA LEU A 52 2.98 -3.63 -5.76
C LEU A 52 2.39 -3.48 -4.35
N GLY A 53 1.11 -3.11 -4.23
CA GLY A 53 0.39 -3.08 -2.96
C GLY A 53 0.29 -4.45 -2.31
N VAL A 54 -0.04 -5.49 -3.09
CA VAL A 54 -0.11 -6.88 -2.61
C VAL A 54 1.25 -7.36 -2.11
N ALA A 55 2.31 -7.13 -2.88
CA ALA A 55 3.68 -7.50 -2.50
C ALA A 55 4.13 -6.76 -1.23
N PHE A 56 3.77 -5.49 -1.10
CA PHE A 56 4.06 -4.72 0.10
C PHE A 56 3.26 -5.24 1.29
N ALA A 57 1.98 -5.56 1.14
CA ALA A 57 1.19 -6.20 2.21
C ALA A 57 1.85 -7.50 2.68
N ALA A 58 2.25 -8.37 1.75
CA ALA A 58 2.96 -9.60 2.08
C ALA A 58 4.22 -9.33 2.93
N LEU A 59 5.02 -8.34 2.56
CA LEU A 59 6.19 -7.92 3.33
C LEU A 59 5.82 -7.45 4.75
N ILE A 60 4.76 -6.66 4.91
CA ILE A 60 4.33 -6.19 6.24
C ILE A 60 3.95 -7.36 7.12
N PHE A 61 3.14 -8.28 6.62
CA PHE A 61 2.71 -9.46 7.38
C PHE A 61 3.91 -10.38 7.72
N ASP A 62 4.80 -10.63 6.76
CA ASP A 62 6.01 -11.43 6.95
C ASP A 62 6.93 -10.86 8.05
N VAL A 63 7.14 -9.54 8.05
CA VAL A 63 7.93 -8.85 9.10
C VAL A 63 7.33 -9.03 10.49
N HIS A 64 6.02 -9.21 10.60
CA HIS A 64 5.33 -9.44 11.88
C HIS A 64 5.12 -10.94 12.20
N GLY A 65 5.63 -11.85 11.36
CA GLY A 65 5.51 -13.29 11.57
C GLY A 65 4.10 -13.84 11.31
N GLU A 66 3.27 -13.08 10.59
CA GLU A 66 1.93 -13.49 10.20
C GLU A 66 1.98 -14.34 8.92
N ASN A 67 1.03 -15.27 8.75
CA ASN A 67 0.92 -16.12 7.56
C ASN A 67 -0.36 -15.79 6.77
N PRO A 68 -0.38 -14.68 6.01
CA PRO A 68 -1.56 -14.26 5.27
C PRO A 68 -1.81 -15.20 4.08
N THR A 69 -3.08 -15.46 3.80
CA THR A 69 -3.48 -16.11 2.55
C THR A 69 -3.41 -15.12 1.38
N GLY A 70 -3.28 -15.62 0.15
CA GLY A 70 -3.34 -14.77 -1.04
C GLY A 70 -4.63 -13.92 -1.11
N GLU A 71 -5.77 -14.49 -0.68
CA GLU A 71 -7.04 -13.77 -0.60
C GLU A 71 -7.00 -12.61 0.41
N SER A 72 -6.40 -12.83 1.58
CA SER A 72 -6.28 -11.78 2.60
C SER A 72 -5.39 -10.62 2.13
N LEU A 73 -4.31 -10.90 1.40
CA LEU A 73 -3.42 -9.88 0.83
C LEU A 73 -4.15 -9.04 -0.23
N VAL A 74 -4.93 -9.69 -1.08
CA VAL A 74 -5.78 -9.01 -2.07
C VAL A 74 -6.85 -8.17 -1.37
N ALA A 75 -7.49 -8.69 -0.33
CA ALA A 75 -8.53 -7.98 0.42
C ALA A 75 -8.00 -6.71 1.10
N VAL A 76 -6.85 -6.79 1.77
CA VAL A 76 -6.17 -5.62 2.37
C VAL A 76 -5.83 -4.58 1.30
N THR A 77 -5.30 -5.02 0.17
CA THR A 77 -4.90 -4.12 -0.93
C THR A 77 -6.10 -3.47 -1.61
N ASP A 78 -7.21 -4.19 -1.78
CA ASP A 78 -8.44 -3.63 -2.34
C ASP A 78 -9.10 -2.64 -1.37
N ARG A 79 -9.05 -2.90 -0.05
CA ARG A 79 -9.48 -1.92 0.95
C ARG A 79 -8.60 -0.66 0.89
N ALA A 80 -7.28 -0.82 0.80
CA ALA A 80 -6.35 0.30 0.60
C ALA A 80 -6.68 1.12 -0.65
N ARG A 81 -7.04 0.46 -1.76
CA ARG A 81 -7.48 1.13 -3.00
C ARG A 81 -8.70 2.03 -2.77
N ARG A 82 -9.78 1.47 -2.20
CA ARG A 82 -11.06 2.15 -2.00
C ARG A 82 -10.96 3.31 -1.00
N HIS A 83 -10.28 3.10 0.11
CA HIS A 83 -10.26 4.06 1.22
C HIS A 83 -9.23 5.17 1.04
N TYR A 84 -8.13 4.92 0.32
CA TYR A 84 -7.03 5.89 0.25
C TYR A 84 -6.62 6.24 -1.18
N VAL A 85 -6.46 5.27 -2.08
CA VAL A 85 -5.95 5.56 -3.44
C VAL A 85 -6.98 6.32 -4.28
N GLU A 86 -8.25 5.93 -4.25
CA GLU A 86 -9.33 6.62 -4.97
C GLU A 86 -9.59 8.01 -4.38
N GLN A 87 -9.61 8.13 -3.06
CA GLN A 87 -9.77 9.42 -2.37
C GLN A 87 -8.60 10.38 -2.67
N TYR A 88 -7.37 9.88 -2.71
CA TYR A 88 -6.20 10.68 -3.06
C TYR A 88 -6.25 11.16 -4.52
N THR A 89 -6.78 10.33 -5.44
CA THR A 89 -6.97 10.70 -6.84
C THR A 89 -7.99 11.82 -7.00
N ILE A 90 -9.06 11.80 -6.20
CA ILE A 90 -10.09 12.87 -6.17
C ILE A 90 -9.49 14.18 -5.61
N MET A 91 -8.64 14.11 -4.58
CA MET A 91 -8.02 15.30 -3.96
C MET A 91 -6.92 15.97 -4.80
N GLN A 92 -6.38 15.30 -5.83
CA GLN A 92 -5.36 15.86 -6.73
C GLN A 92 -5.94 16.30 -8.10
N GLY A 93 -7.26 16.14 -8.29
CA GLY A 93 -7.98 16.44 -9.53
C GLY A 93 -9.05 17.52 -9.35
N GLY A 94 -8.67 18.68 -8.80
CA GLY A 94 -9.47 19.90 -8.75
C GLY A 94 -8.63 21.11 -9.11
#